data_AF-A0A8T4Y6L5-F1
#
_entry.id   AF-A0A8T4Y6L5-F1
#
_cell.length_a   1.000
_cell.length_b   1.000
_cell.length_c   1.000
_cell.angle_alpha   90.00
_cell.angle_beta   90.00
_cell.angle_gamma   90.00
#
_symmetry.space_group_name_H-M   'P 1'
#
loop_
_entity.id
_entity.type
_entity.pdbx_description
1 polymer ?
#
loop_
_entity_poly.entity_id
_entity_poly.type
_entity_poly.pdbx_seq_one_letter_code
_entity_poly.pdbx_strand_id
1 'polypeptide(L)'
;MREEALNRVVLAYSGGLDTSVSIIWLQEKYDAEVYTVTVDVGQGGDFKLIEDLAHKLGVVKHFFIDAKKDFVENYVFPSIKANGLYGDKYPLSSALSRPLIAKNVVEVAEAVKADAVAHGCTGKGNDQVRIESTVKALNPNLKVLAPVREWGLDRAGALNRV
;
A
#
# COMPACT_ATOMS: atom_id res chain seq x y z
N MET A 1 -19.81 -16.05 -10.94
CA MET A 1 -20.43 -15.18 -9.92
C MET A 1 -19.71 -13.85 -9.97
N ARG A 2 -20.40 -12.71 -10.06
CA ARG A 2 -19.73 -11.41 -9.86
C ARG A 2 -19.33 -11.36 -8.39
N GLU A 3 -18.08 -10.99 -8.11
CA GLU A 3 -17.67 -10.68 -6.74
C GLU A 3 -18.46 -9.49 -6.20
N GLU A 4 -18.52 -9.38 -4.88
CA GLU A 4 -19.20 -8.29 -4.16
C GLU A 4 -18.64 -6.94 -4.62
N ALA A 5 -19.52 -6.04 -5.06
CA ALA A 5 -19.13 -4.71 -5.52
C ALA A 5 -18.52 -3.91 -4.35
N LEU A 6 -17.37 -3.30 -4.58
CA LEU A 6 -16.73 -2.39 -3.63
C LEU A 6 -16.84 -0.98 -4.20
N ASN A 7 -17.41 -0.05 -3.45
CA ASN A 7 -17.58 1.31 -3.94
C ASN A 7 -16.24 2.05 -3.93
N ARG A 8 -15.47 1.92 -2.83
CA ARG A 8 -14.22 2.69 -2.63
C ARG A 8 -13.08 1.82 -2.12
N VAL A 9 -11.93 1.94 -2.76
CA VAL A 9 -10.71 1.21 -2.38
C VAL A 9 -9.54 2.18 -2.22
N VAL A 10 -8.79 2.06 -1.12
CA VAL A 10 -7.53 2.80 -0.92
C VAL A 10 -6.33 1.89 -1.17
N LEU A 11 -5.54 2.19 -2.21
CA LEU A 11 -4.34 1.43 -2.56
C LEU A 11 -3.07 2.10 -2.00
N ALA A 12 -2.27 1.32 -1.26
CA ALA A 12 -0.87 1.67 -0.99
C ALA A 12 -0.08 1.69 -2.31
N TYR A 13 0.30 2.88 -2.77
CA TYR A 13 0.82 3.11 -4.12
C TYR A 13 2.29 3.55 -4.07
N SER A 14 3.14 2.89 -4.86
CA SER A 14 4.58 3.20 -4.91
C SER A 14 5.01 3.84 -6.23
N GLY A 15 4.10 3.99 -7.20
CA GLY A 15 4.43 4.40 -8.56
C GLY A 15 5.02 3.31 -9.45
N GLY A 16 5.27 2.11 -8.91
CA GLY A 16 5.78 0.97 -9.66
C GLY A 16 4.72 0.34 -10.56
N LEU A 17 5.18 -0.40 -11.59
CA LEU A 17 4.33 -1.11 -12.55
C LEU A 17 3.25 -1.93 -11.86
N ASP A 18 3.61 -2.74 -10.86
CA ASP A 18 2.67 -3.65 -10.18
C ASP A 18 1.53 -2.88 -9.50
N THR A 19 1.84 -1.79 -8.81
CA THR A 19 0.83 -0.96 -8.16
C THR A 19 0.03 -0.12 -9.17
N SER A 20 0.62 0.25 -10.31
CA SER A 20 -0.09 0.97 -11.39
C SER A 20 -1.12 0.08 -12.06
N VAL A 21 -0.76 -1.14 -12.43
CA VAL A 21 -1.73 -2.10 -12.98
C VAL A 21 -2.75 -2.52 -11.92
N SER A 22 -2.39 -2.51 -10.63
CA SER A 22 -3.34 -2.78 -9.54
C SER A 22 -4.49 -1.77 -9.51
N ILE A 23 -4.25 -0.49 -9.85
CA ILE A 23 -5.31 0.53 -9.97
C ILE A 23 -6.35 0.08 -11.00
N ILE A 24 -5.88 -0.26 -12.21
CA ILE A 24 -6.73 -0.69 -13.33
C ILE A 24 -7.48 -1.96 -12.98
N TRP A 25 -6.80 -2.92 -12.38
CA TRP A 25 -7.42 -4.19 -11.99
C TRP A 25 -8.53 -3.99 -10.94
N LEU A 26 -8.31 -3.10 -9.96
CA LEU A 26 -9.34 -2.78 -8.96
C LEU A 26 -10.57 -2.10 -9.58
N GLN A 27 -10.34 -1.15 -10.49
CA GLN A 27 -11.40 -0.48 -11.25
C GLN A 27 -12.20 -1.49 -12.09
N GLU A 28 -11.53 -2.33 -12.87
CA GLU A 28 -12.21 -3.28 -13.77
C GLU A 28 -12.92 -4.41 -13.02
N LYS A 29 -12.28 -4.96 -11.99
CA LYS A 29 -12.78 -6.16 -11.29
C LYS A 29 -13.93 -5.83 -10.34
N TYR A 30 -13.86 -4.69 -9.65
CA TYR A 30 -14.83 -4.32 -8.61
C TYR A 30 -15.71 -3.13 -8.98
N ASP A 31 -15.48 -2.48 -10.13
CA ASP A 31 -16.13 -1.21 -10.50
C ASP A 31 -15.90 -0.12 -9.44
N ALA A 32 -14.71 -0.13 -8.83
CA ALA A 32 -14.41 0.65 -7.64
C ALA A 32 -13.80 2.03 -7.95
N GLU A 33 -14.20 3.03 -7.17
CA GLU A 33 -13.48 4.29 -7.04
C GLU A 33 -12.15 4.05 -6.30
N VAL A 34 -11.03 4.18 -7.01
CA VAL A 34 -9.70 3.96 -6.44
C VAL A 34 -9.10 5.27 -5.94
N TYR A 35 -8.70 5.27 -4.69
CA TYR A 35 -7.85 6.28 -4.06
C TYR A 35 -6.46 5.69 -3.87
N THR A 36 -5.41 6.52 -3.95
CA THR A 36 -4.03 6.04 -3.77
C THR A 36 -3.32 6.81 -2.68
N VAL A 37 -2.43 6.12 -1.95
CA VAL A 37 -1.64 6.72 -0.88
C VAL A 37 -0.17 6.38 -1.09
N THR A 38 0.67 7.41 -1.20
CA THR A 38 2.13 7.32 -1.13
C THR A 38 2.59 7.87 0.20
N VAL A 39 3.37 7.09 0.94
CA VAL A 39 3.96 7.50 2.23
C VAL A 39 5.47 7.64 2.03
N ASP A 40 6.00 8.85 2.23
CA ASP A 40 7.44 9.12 2.23
C ASP A 40 8.03 8.81 3.61
N VAL A 41 8.83 7.75 3.67
CA VAL A 41 9.62 7.32 4.83
C VAL A 41 11.11 7.53 4.60
N GLY A 42 11.48 8.34 3.59
CA GLY A 42 12.87 8.66 3.24
C GLY A 42 13.44 7.80 2.11
N GLN A 43 12.59 7.12 1.33
CA GLN A 43 13.04 6.28 0.21
C GLN A 43 13.63 7.05 -0.97
N GLY A 44 13.38 8.36 -1.06
CA GLY A 44 13.69 9.17 -2.23
C GLY A 44 12.80 8.83 -3.43
N GLY A 45 12.88 9.64 -4.49
CA GLY A 45 12.10 9.47 -5.71
C GLY A 45 11.35 10.73 -6.12
N ASP A 46 10.72 10.67 -7.29
CA ASP A 46 9.90 11.75 -7.83
C ASP A 46 8.43 11.54 -7.47
N PHE A 47 8.04 12.06 -6.32
CA PHE A 47 6.65 11.94 -5.84
C PHE A 47 5.64 12.69 -6.71
N LYS A 48 6.09 13.71 -7.44
CA LYS A 48 5.25 14.43 -8.39
C LYS A 48 4.93 13.54 -9.59
N LEU A 49 5.92 12.83 -10.12
CA LEU A 49 5.73 11.83 -11.16
C LEU A 49 4.78 10.71 -10.72
N ILE A 50 4.91 10.23 -9.47
CA ILE A 50 4.02 9.20 -8.90
C ILE A 50 2.57 9.71 -8.84
N GLU A 51 2.35 10.93 -8.35
CA GLU A 51 1.02 11.55 -8.33
C GLU A 51 0.44 11.69 -9.74
N ASP A 52 1.23 12.19 -10.69
CA ASP A 52 0.79 12.39 -12.08
C ASP A 52 0.47 11.05 -12.77
N LEU A 53 1.22 9.99 -12.48
CA LEU A 53 0.92 8.62 -12.93
C LEU A 53 -0.41 8.13 -12.35
N ALA A 54 -0.64 8.32 -11.06
CA ALA A 54 -1.89 7.92 -10.43
C ALA A 54 -3.10 8.63 -11.09
N HIS A 55 -3.00 9.94 -11.32
CA HIS A 55 -4.05 10.71 -11.98
C HIS A 55 -4.31 10.25 -13.43
N LYS A 56 -3.25 9.93 -14.19
CA LYS A 56 -3.40 9.37 -15.55
C LYS A 56 -4.16 8.04 -15.57
N LEU A 57 -4.06 7.26 -14.50
CA LEU A 57 -4.74 5.98 -14.32
C LEU A 57 -6.16 6.11 -13.74
N GLY A 58 -6.70 7.33 -13.63
CA GLY A 58 -8.10 7.56 -13.27
C GLY A 58 -8.42 7.35 -11.79
N VAL A 59 -7.44 7.51 -10.88
CA VAL A 59 -7.73 7.53 -9.43
C VAL A 59 -8.57 8.76 -9.09
N VAL A 60 -9.47 8.61 -8.12
CA VAL A 60 -10.32 9.72 -7.65
C VAL A 60 -9.48 10.80 -6.96
N LYS A 61 -8.50 10.37 -6.15
CA LYS A 61 -7.54 11.27 -5.50
C LYS A 61 -6.27 10.52 -5.11
N HIS A 62 -5.14 11.20 -5.29
CA HIS A 62 -3.86 10.79 -4.74
C HIS A 62 -3.60 11.49 -3.39
N PHE A 63 -3.11 10.76 -2.41
CA PHE A 63 -2.64 11.28 -1.13
C PHE A 63 -1.13 11.06 -1.00
N PHE A 64 -0.39 12.15 -0.87
CA PHE A 64 1.01 12.10 -0.49
C PHE A 64 1.15 12.45 1.00
N ILE A 65 1.91 11.64 1.74
CA ILE A 65 2.13 11.83 3.18
C ILE A 65 3.62 11.83 3.46
N ASP A 66 4.14 12.95 3.97
CA ASP A 66 5.49 13.01 4.51
C ASP A 66 5.50 12.44 5.94
N ALA A 67 5.98 11.20 6.08
CA ALA A 67 6.03 10.48 7.35
C ALA A 67 7.45 10.30 7.87
N LYS A 68 8.45 11.02 7.34
CA LYS A 68 9.87 10.85 7.74
C LYS A 68 10.07 11.06 9.24
N LYS A 69 9.48 12.11 9.80
CA LYS A 69 9.58 12.41 11.23
C LYS A 69 8.93 11.33 12.09
N ASP A 70 7.69 10.95 11.74
CA ASP A 70 6.94 9.90 12.45
C ASP A 70 7.68 8.55 12.40
N PHE A 71 8.23 8.21 11.23
CA PHE A 71 9.03 7.00 11.06
C PHE A 71 10.24 6.96 11.98
N VAL A 72 10.99 8.07 12.08
CA VAL A 72 12.16 8.14 12.96
C VAL A 72 11.75 8.06 14.42
N GLU A 73 10.80 8.89 14.84
CA GLU A 73 10.44 9.04 16.26
C GLU A 73 9.74 7.82 16.83
N ASN A 74 8.84 7.20 16.06
CA ASN A 74 7.94 6.16 16.56
C ASN A 74 8.28 4.73 16.09
N TYR A 75 9.23 4.55 15.17
CA TYR A 75 9.62 3.23 14.68
C TYR A 75 11.13 3.00 14.77
N VAL A 76 11.95 3.92 14.26
CA VAL A 76 13.42 3.78 14.28
C VAL A 76 13.97 3.90 15.69
N PHE A 77 13.65 4.97 16.43
CA PHE A 77 14.16 5.15 17.79
C PHE A 77 13.77 4.02 18.76
N PRO A 78 12.51 3.53 18.78
CA PRO A 78 12.16 2.36 19.58
C PRO A 78 12.96 1.10 19.19
N SER A 79 13.17 0.85 17.89
CA SER A 79 14.00 -0.28 17.45
C SER A 79 15.45 -0.16 17.92
N ILE A 80 16.03 1.05 17.89
CA ILE A 80 17.39 1.28 18.41
C ILE A 80 17.44 1.02 19.92
N LYS A 81 16.50 1.56 20.69
CA LYS A 81 16.41 1.35 22.15
C LYS A 81 16.29 -0.13 22.52
N ALA A 82 15.64 -0.92 21.66
CA ALA A 82 15.47 -2.36 21.84
C ALA A 82 16.66 -3.19 21.32
N ASN A 83 17.72 -2.57 20.78
CA ASN A 83 18.79 -3.25 20.05
C ASN A 83 18.24 -4.18 18.94
N GLY A 84 17.24 -3.69 18.21
CA GLY A 84 16.46 -4.48 17.25
C GLY A 84 17.29 -5.04 16.11
N LEU A 85 17.73 -6.29 16.26
CA LEU A 85 18.47 -7.06 15.28
C LEU A 85 17.81 -8.43 15.07
N TYR A 86 17.28 -8.64 13.88
CA TYR A 86 16.78 -9.95 13.49
C TYR A 86 17.95 -10.89 13.20
N GLY A 87 17.98 -12.03 13.90
CA GLY A 87 19.06 -13.02 13.82
C GLY A 87 20.43 -12.43 14.14
N ASP A 88 20.48 -11.47 15.08
CA ASP A 88 21.68 -10.74 15.52
C ASP A 88 22.44 -10.01 14.39
N LYS A 89 21.77 -9.75 13.26
CA LYS A 89 22.42 -9.21 12.06
C LYS A 89 21.64 -8.09 11.39
N TYR A 90 20.33 -8.25 11.23
CA TYR A 90 19.54 -7.37 10.36
C TYR A 90 18.72 -6.34 11.15
N PRO A 91 18.89 -5.02 10.95
CA PRO A 91 18.26 -3.98 11.77
C PRO A 91 16.79 -3.69 11.42
N LEU A 92 16.05 -4.70 10.95
CA LEU A 92 14.61 -4.61 10.68
C LEU A 92 14.18 -3.51 9.69
N SER A 93 15.10 -2.98 8.87
CA SER A 93 14.87 -1.74 8.09
C SER A 93 13.57 -1.72 7.28
N SER A 94 13.30 -2.76 6.51
CA SER A 94 12.05 -2.87 5.74
C SER A 94 10.84 -3.10 6.66
N ALA A 95 11.01 -3.92 7.69
CA ALA A 95 9.93 -4.33 8.59
C ALA A 95 9.34 -3.15 9.37
N LEU A 96 10.18 -2.21 9.81
CA LEU A 96 9.76 -1.06 10.63
C LEU A 96 8.82 -0.11 9.88
N SER A 97 9.00 0.05 8.57
CA SER A 97 8.18 0.99 7.78
C SER A 97 6.76 0.47 7.51
N ARG A 98 6.54 -0.85 7.49
CA ARG A 98 5.28 -1.43 7.00
C ARG A 98 4.08 -1.10 7.89
N PRO A 99 4.20 -1.15 9.23
CA PRO A 99 3.09 -0.74 10.09
C PRO A 99 2.74 0.74 9.95
N LEU A 100 3.74 1.62 9.73
CA LEU A 100 3.49 3.05 9.48
C LEU A 100 2.74 3.29 8.16
N ILE A 101 3.16 2.61 7.09
CA ILE A 101 2.49 2.71 5.78
C ILE A 101 1.04 2.21 5.91
N ALA A 102 0.85 1.04 6.52
CA ALA A 102 -0.48 0.46 6.72
C ALA A 102 -1.38 1.37 7.58
N LYS A 103 -0.83 1.98 8.65
CA LYS A 103 -1.55 2.95 9.48
C LYS A 103 -2.08 4.13 8.66
N ASN A 104 -1.22 4.77 7.87
CA ASN A 104 -1.61 5.90 7.02
C ASN A 104 -2.65 5.51 5.96
N VAL A 105 -2.54 4.31 5.39
CA VAL A 105 -3.54 3.80 4.44
C VAL A 105 -4.90 3.58 5.12
N VAL A 106 -4.92 3.05 6.34
CA VAL A 106 -6.15 2.89 7.13
C VAL A 106 -6.76 4.25 7.48
N GLU A 107 -5.95 5.22 7.92
CA GLU A 107 -6.44 6.59 8.23
C GLU A 107 -7.08 7.26 7.01
N VAL A 108 -6.47 7.11 5.83
CA VAL A 108 -7.07 7.60 4.58
C VAL A 108 -8.35 6.83 4.24
N ALA A 109 -8.35 5.51 4.39
CA ALA A 109 -9.53 4.68 4.16
C ALA A 109 -10.73 5.10 5.02
N GLU A 110 -10.49 5.40 6.29
CA GLU A 110 -11.52 5.93 7.20
C GLU A 110 -12.01 7.31 6.77
N ALA A 111 -11.08 8.21 6.41
CA ALA A 111 -11.41 9.56 5.99
C ALA A 111 -12.27 9.60 4.70
N VAL A 112 -12.01 8.71 3.75
CA VAL A 112 -12.79 8.62 2.49
C VAL A 112 -13.96 7.64 2.57
N LYS A 113 -14.14 6.98 3.73
CA LYS A 113 -15.14 5.93 3.97
C LYS A 113 -15.03 4.78 2.96
N ALA A 114 -13.83 4.25 2.81
CA ALA A 114 -13.55 3.13 1.92
C ALA A 114 -14.04 1.79 2.49
N ASP A 115 -14.45 0.91 1.59
CA ASP A 115 -14.88 -0.46 1.92
C ASP A 115 -13.66 -1.39 2.09
N ALA A 116 -12.57 -1.06 1.40
CA ALA A 116 -11.37 -1.89 1.37
C ALA A 116 -10.08 -1.07 1.26
N VAL A 117 -8.98 -1.71 1.66
CA VAL A 117 -7.61 -1.28 1.35
C VAL A 117 -6.93 -2.31 0.45
N ALA A 118 -5.99 -1.86 -0.35
CA ALA A 118 -5.22 -2.71 -1.24
C ALA A 118 -3.72 -2.48 -1.11
N HIS A 119 -2.92 -3.50 -1.42
CA HIS A 119 -1.46 -3.39 -1.47
C HIS A 119 -0.83 -4.19 -2.62
N GLY A 120 0.35 -3.76 -3.07
CA GLY A 120 1.11 -4.43 -4.14
C GLY A 120 2.07 -5.55 -3.69
N CYS A 121 2.00 -6.02 -2.43
CA CYS A 121 2.90 -7.09 -1.97
C CYS A 121 2.70 -8.41 -2.71
N THR A 122 3.80 -9.11 -2.98
CA THR A 122 3.76 -10.47 -3.55
C THR A 122 3.37 -11.51 -2.48
N GLY A 123 2.85 -12.66 -2.93
CA GLY A 123 2.45 -13.76 -2.04
C GLY A 123 3.59 -14.53 -1.36
N LYS A 124 4.86 -14.23 -1.67
CA LYS A 124 6.03 -14.98 -1.16
C LYS A 124 6.83 -14.22 -0.09
N GLY A 125 6.51 -12.95 0.15
CA GLY A 125 7.27 -12.08 1.06
C GLY A 125 6.62 -11.88 2.42
N ASN A 126 7.42 -11.39 3.38
CA ASN A 126 6.94 -11.04 4.73
C ASN A 126 6.11 -9.75 4.76
N ASP A 127 6.22 -8.90 3.74
CA ASP A 127 5.56 -7.59 3.73
C ASP A 127 4.03 -7.69 3.67
N GLN A 128 3.48 -8.71 2.98
CA GLN A 128 2.03 -8.96 3.00
C GLN A 128 1.54 -9.19 4.43
N VAL A 129 2.25 -10.02 5.22
CA VAL A 129 1.86 -10.34 6.59
C VAL A 129 1.92 -9.09 7.46
N ARG A 130 2.97 -8.27 7.30
CA ARG A 130 3.14 -7.04 8.08
C ARG A 130 2.05 -6.01 7.80
N ILE A 131 1.69 -5.82 6.53
CA ILE A 131 0.63 -4.89 6.14
C ILE A 131 -0.74 -5.43 6.57
N GLU A 132 -1.08 -6.66 6.17
CA GLU A 132 -2.41 -7.26 6.45
C GLU A 132 -2.69 -7.35 7.95
N SER A 133 -1.71 -7.78 8.75
CA SER A 133 -1.87 -7.83 10.22
C SER A 133 -2.03 -6.45 10.85
N THR A 134 -1.30 -5.44 10.36
CA THR A 134 -1.45 -4.06 10.86
C THR A 134 -2.83 -3.51 10.50
N VAL A 135 -3.29 -3.69 9.26
CA VAL A 135 -4.63 -3.26 8.86
C VAL A 135 -5.68 -3.93 9.74
N LYS A 136 -5.59 -5.25 9.91
CA LYS A 136 -6.56 -5.99 10.74
C LYS A 136 -6.55 -5.55 12.20
N ALA A 137 -5.38 -5.21 12.74
CA ALA A 137 -5.25 -4.71 14.10
C ALA A 137 -5.84 -3.31 14.29
N LEU A 138 -5.69 -2.43 13.29
CA LEU A 138 -6.18 -1.05 13.36
C LEU A 138 -7.67 -0.95 13.04
N ASN A 139 -8.12 -1.63 11.98
CA ASN A 139 -9.51 -1.61 11.57
C ASN A 139 -9.90 -2.97 10.98
N PRO A 140 -10.49 -3.87 11.78
CA PRO A 140 -10.84 -5.22 11.33
C PRO A 140 -12.01 -5.27 10.35
N ASN A 141 -12.71 -4.16 10.13
CA ASN A 141 -13.86 -4.08 9.23
C ASN A 141 -13.45 -3.80 7.77
N LEU A 142 -12.25 -3.26 7.54
CA LEU A 142 -11.74 -3.05 6.19
C LEU A 142 -11.40 -4.40 5.54
N LYS A 143 -11.91 -4.62 4.32
CA LYS A 143 -11.45 -5.72 3.47
C LYS A 143 -10.03 -5.43 2.99
N VAL A 144 -9.17 -6.44 2.96
CA VAL A 144 -7.79 -6.31 2.44
C VAL A 144 -7.67 -7.03 1.12
N LEU A 145 -7.26 -6.30 0.09
CA LEU A 145 -7.09 -6.80 -1.28
C LEU A 145 -5.61 -6.89 -1.62
N ALA A 146 -5.22 -7.96 -2.31
CA ALA A 146 -3.84 -8.15 -2.75
C ALA A 146 -3.81 -8.44 -4.26
N PRO A 147 -4.04 -7.43 -5.13
CA PRO A 147 -4.17 -7.64 -6.59
C PRO A 147 -3.01 -8.44 -7.18
N VAL A 148 -1.76 -8.14 -6.77
CA VAL A 148 -0.56 -8.83 -7.26
C VAL A 148 -0.57 -10.34 -6.99
N ARG A 149 -1.23 -10.78 -5.91
CA ARG A 149 -1.41 -12.20 -5.56
C ARG A 149 -2.60 -12.84 -6.29
N GLU A 150 -3.59 -12.04 -6.67
CA GLU A 150 -4.89 -12.51 -7.17
C GLU A 150 -5.00 -12.50 -8.70
N TRP A 151 -4.35 -11.56 -9.38
CA TRP A 151 -4.59 -11.29 -10.80
C TRP A 151 -3.94 -12.28 -11.78
N GLY A 152 -3.01 -13.12 -11.33
CA GLY A 152 -2.29 -14.10 -12.15
C GLY A 152 -1.51 -13.56 -13.36
N LEU A 153 -1.33 -12.24 -13.50
CA LEU A 153 -0.67 -11.63 -14.66
C LEU A 153 0.87 -11.77 -14.58
N ASP A 154 1.48 -12.05 -15.73
CA ASP A 154 2.92 -11.94 -15.89
C ASP A 154 3.32 -10.49 -16.23
N ARG A 155 4.64 -10.21 -16.23
CA ARG A 155 5.15 -8.85 -16.44
C ARG A 155 4.81 -8.31 -17.84
N ALA A 156 4.68 -9.17 -18.85
CA ALA A 156 4.32 -8.77 -20.20
C ALA A 156 2.83 -8.33 -20.27
N GLY A 157 1.94 -9.11 -19.64
CA GLY A 157 0.53 -8.76 -19.50
C GLY A 157 0.32 -7.47 -18.71
N ALA A 158 1.15 -7.22 -17.70
CA ALA A 158 1.14 -5.97 -16.93
C ALA A 158 1.51 -4.74 -17.79
N LEU A 159 2.52 -4.84 -18.65
CA LEU A 159 2.96 -3.73 -19.51
C LEU A 159 1.91 -3.29 -20.53
N ASN A 160 1.07 -4.22 -21.01
CA ASN A 160 0.02 -3.89 -21.97
C ASN A 160 -1.17 -3.14 -21.34
N ARG A 161 -1.15 -2.92 -20.02
CA ARG A 161 -2.24 -2.31 -19.26
C ARG A 161 -1.97 -0.84 -18.92
N VAL A 162 -0.73 -0.38 -18.90
CA VAL A 162 -0.32 0.96 -18.43
C VAL A 162 0.32 1.82 -19.50
#